data_AF-A0A2G6C6F0-F1
#
_entry.id   AF-A0A2G6C6F0-F1
#
_cell.length_a   1.000
_cell.length_b   1.000
_cell.length_c   1.000
_cell.angle_alpha   90.00
_cell.angle_beta   90.00
_cell.angle_gamma   90.00
#
_symmetry.space_group_name_H-M   'P 1'
#
loop_
_entity.id
_entity.type
_entity.pdbx_description
1 polymer ?
#
loop_
_entity_poly.entity_id
_entity_poly.type
_entity_poly.pdbx_seq_one_letter_code
_entity_poly.pdbx_strand_id
1 'polypeptide(L)'
;MTQKHRQGFTLIELMIAMAFVSVLLLAIAFTAIQAGRMYNRGMILRSVNQSGRDVSDMLRRDFLQSNRDQIVDVGGNIVITVNDGPAQSGRFCLGRYSYLWNSADTIDNPAAVSSNPAVVYDDNGQPINFVRVIDENGSLCRQVDGKYPNILSDPTRVTQILKTQSDQSDVVIAVHGVAIGLITDPADPEGLYSIRLTLGTSKQSEINTADQTCKPPSDSLANLDFCAINKFEMIVRTNG
;
A
#
# COMPACT_ATOMS: atom_id res chain seq x y z
N MET A 1 -15.45 9.72 80.51
CA MET A 1 -15.91 9.77 79.10
C MET A 1 -14.86 10.52 78.29
N THR A 2 -14.08 9.83 77.46
CA THR A 2 -13.05 10.42 76.61
C THR A 2 -13.68 10.95 75.32
N GLN A 3 -13.73 12.27 75.17
CA GLN A 3 -14.27 12.92 73.99
C GLN A 3 -13.28 12.77 72.83
N LYS A 4 -13.59 11.90 71.87
CA LYS A 4 -12.76 11.64 70.70
C LYS A 4 -12.97 12.80 69.71
N HIS A 5 -12.03 13.74 69.62
CA HIS A 5 -12.07 14.80 68.61
C HIS A 5 -11.99 14.16 67.21
N ARG A 6 -13.09 14.25 66.45
CA ARG A 6 -13.08 13.95 65.01
C ARG A 6 -12.54 15.17 64.29
N GLN A 7 -11.30 15.10 63.83
CA GLN A 7 -10.75 16.07 62.88
C GLN A 7 -11.47 15.87 61.54
N GLY A 8 -12.32 16.84 61.16
CA GLY A 8 -12.86 16.92 59.80
C GLY A 8 -11.84 17.60 58.89
N PHE A 9 -11.76 17.15 57.64
CA PHE A 9 -10.95 17.83 56.62
C PHE A 9 -11.52 19.21 56.32
N THR A 10 -10.63 20.18 56.07
CA THR A 10 -11.07 21.49 55.59
C THR A 10 -11.56 21.39 54.15
N LEU A 11 -12.54 22.21 53.77
CA LEU A 11 -13.04 22.28 52.39
C LEU A 11 -11.90 22.53 51.39
N ILE A 12 -10.89 23.29 51.79
CA ILE A 12 -9.70 23.61 50.97
C ILE A 12 -8.84 22.36 50.74
N GLU A 13 -8.52 21.58 51.78
CA GLU A 13 -7.75 20.33 51.62
C GLU A 13 -8.45 19.32 50.71
N LEU A 14 -9.79 19.20 50.84
CA LEU A 14 -10.58 18.32 49.99
C LEU A 14 -10.52 18.77 48.51
N MET A 15 -10.65 20.08 48.26
CA MET A 15 -10.55 20.62 46.90
C MET A 15 -9.17 20.44 46.30
N ILE A 16 -8.10 20.64 47.08
CA ILE A 16 -6.72 20.41 46.62
C ILE A 16 -6.48 18.92 46.31
N ALA A 17 -6.98 18.01 47.15
CA ALA A 17 -6.86 16.58 46.92
C ALA A 17 -7.59 16.15 45.64
N MET A 18 -8.81 16.63 45.41
CA MET A 18 -9.57 16.33 44.20
C MET A 18 -8.92 16.94 42.95
N ALA A 19 -8.37 18.15 43.04
CA ALA A 19 -7.63 18.78 41.95
C ALA A 19 -6.39 17.97 41.56
N PHE A 20 -5.63 17.49 42.54
CA PHE A 20 -4.46 16.65 42.30
C PHE A 20 -4.82 15.33 41.61
N VAL A 21 -5.87 14.64 42.09
CA VAL A 21 -6.36 13.40 41.46
C VAL A 21 -6.82 13.66 40.03
N SER A 22 -7.50 14.77 39.77
CA SER A 22 -7.97 15.14 38.44
C SER A 22 -6.82 15.37 37.46
N VAL A 23 -5.79 16.11 37.88
CA VAL A 23 -4.59 16.36 37.06
C VAL A 23 -3.84 15.05 36.79
N LEU A 24 -3.74 14.16 37.78
CA LEU A 24 -3.11 12.86 37.61
C LEU A 24 -3.87 11.98 36.59
N LEU A 25 -5.20 11.96 36.66
CA LEU A 25 -6.03 11.22 35.70
C LEU A 25 -5.89 11.77 34.28
N LEU A 26 -5.82 13.10 34.11
CA LEU A 26 -5.56 13.72 32.81
C LEU A 26 -4.19 13.33 32.26
N ALA A 27 -3.14 13.33 33.10
CA ALA A 27 -1.81 12.91 32.70
C ALA A 27 -1.78 11.44 32.23
N ILE A 28 -2.47 10.54 32.95
CA ILE A 28 -2.60 9.13 32.57
C ILE A 28 -3.36 8.99 31.24
N ALA A 29 -4.46 9.75 31.07
CA ALA A 29 -5.23 9.72 29.82
C ALA A 29 -4.39 10.17 28.62
N PHE A 30 -3.64 11.28 28.75
CA PHE A 30 -2.79 11.77 27.67
C PHE A 30 -1.64 10.84 27.31
N THR A 31 -1.03 10.19 28.31
CA THR A 31 0.04 9.21 28.06
C THR A 31 -0.50 7.96 27.37
N ALA A 32 -1.67 7.46 27.79
CA ALA A 32 -2.33 6.33 27.13
C ALA A 32 -2.70 6.63 25.67
N ILE A 33 -3.24 7.82 25.37
CA ILE A 33 -3.56 8.24 24.00
C ILE A 33 -2.29 8.28 23.13
N GLN A 34 -1.21 8.89 23.62
CA GLN A 34 0.05 8.97 22.88
C GLN A 34 0.66 7.58 22.62
N ALA A 35 0.63 6.69 23.62
CA ALA A 35 1.07 5.31 23.45
C ALA A 35 0.24 4.57 22.39
N GLY A 36 -1.08 4.76 22.39
CA GLY A 36 -1.97 4.19 21.37
C GLY A 36 -1.66 4.67 19.95
N ARG A 37 -1.41 5.96 19.79
CA ARG A 37 -0.99 6.56 18.50
C ARG A 37 0.31 5.97 17.97
N MET A 38 1.33 5.86 18.83
CA MET A 38 2.61 5.23 18.47
C MET A 38 2.45 3.76 18.11
N TYR A 39 1.59 3.03 18.83
CA TYR A 39 1.29 1.63 18.54
C TYR A 39 0.67 1.45 17.16
N ASN A 40 -0.36 2.25 16.82
CA ASN A 40 -1.02 2.18 15.51
C ASN A 40 -0.03 2.46 14.38
N ARG A 41 0.78 3.52 14.52
CA ARG A 41 1.83 3.83 13.55
C ARG A 41 2.82 2.70 13.38
N GLY A 42 3.27 2.11 14.49
CA GLY A 42 4.19 0.98 14.49
C GLY A 42 3.62 -0.26 13.79
N MET A 43 2.34 -0.56 14.03
CA MET A 43 1.63 -1.66 13.39
C MET A 43 1.50 -1.47 11.87
N ILE A 44 1.16 -0.26 11.42
CA ILE A 44 0.98 0.02 10.00
C ILE A 44 2.33 0.01 9.27
N LEU A 45 3.38 0.62 9.85
CA LEU A 45 4.73 0.53 9.32
C LEU A 45 5.21 -0.92 9.24
N ARG A 46 4.92 -1.74 10.24
CA ARG A 46 5.21 -3.18 10.21
C ARG A 46 4.46 -3.87 9.07
N SER A 47 3.19 -3.56 8.88
CA SER A 47 2.35 -4.12 7.81
C SER A 47 2.89 -3.78 6.42
N VAL A 48 3.20 -2.50 6.15
CA VAL A 48 3.82 -2.05 4.88
C VAL A 48 5.13 -2.79 4.61
N ASN A 49 6.00 -2.88 5.63
CA ASN A 49 7.26 -3.59 5.50
C ASN A 49 7.10 -5.10 5.29
N GLN A 50 6.09 -5.70 5.90
CA GLN A 50 5.79 -7.12 5.69
C GLN A 50 5.29 -7.37 4.28
N SER A 51 4.29 -6.60 3.82
CA SER A 51 3.79 -6.68 2.45
C SER A 51 4.89 -6.47 1.41
N GLY A 52 5.77 -5.48 1.63
CA GLY A 52 6.90 -5.24 0.73
C GLY A 52 7.89 -6.40 0.65
N ARG A 53 8.18 -7.08 1.76
CA ARG A 53 9.00 -8.30 1.77
C ARG A 53 8.31 -9.46 1.05
N ASP A 54 7.03 -9.69 1.33
CA ASP A 54 6.25 -10.77 0.72
C ASP A 54 6.15 -10.60 -0.80
N VAL A 55 5.91 -9.37 -1.27
CA VAL A 55 5.92 -9.00 -2.69
C VAL A 55 7.31 -9.23 -3.29
N SER A 56 8.36 -8.73 -2.64
CA SER A 56 9.74 -8.84 -3.13
C SER A 56 10.16 -10.31 -3.31
N ASP A 57 9.81 -11.16 -2.35
CA ASP A 57 10.13 -12.58 -2.41
C ASP A 57 9.31 -13.30 -3.48
N MET A 58 8.06 -12.90 -3.70
CA MET A 58 7.23 -13.43 -4.80
C MET A 58 7.80 -13.04 -6.16
N LEU A 59 8.14 -11.77 -6.34
CA LEU A 59 8.76 -11.26 -7.56
C LEU A 59 10.10 -11.92 -7.84
N ARG A 60 10.97 -12.08 -6.84
CA ARG A 60 12.25 -12.80 -6.99
C ARG A 60 12.01 -14.21 -7.54
N ARG A 61 11.07 -14.96 -6.95
CA ARG A 61 10.77 -16.32 -7.39
C ARG A 61 10.21 -16.36 -8.81
N ASP A 62 9.32 -15.44 -9.16
CA ASP A 62 8.71 -15.43 -10.49
C ASP A 62 9.71 -15.00 -11.57
N PHE A 63 10.51 -13.96 -11.33
CA PHE A 63 11.58 -13.57 -12.25
C PHE A 63 12.55 -14.74 -12.46
N LEU A 64 12.96 -15.43 -11.41
CA LEU A 64 13.83 -16.62 -11.49
C LEU A 64 13.21 -17.77 -12.31
N GLN A 65 11.88 -17.82 -12.46
CA GLN A 65 11.20 -18.85 -13.25
C GLN A 65 10.89 -18.39 -14.67
N SER A 66 10.94 -17.09 -14.92
CA SER A 66 10.70 -16.50 -16.22
C SER A 66 11.94 -16.57 -17.10
N ASN A 67 11.72 -16.84 -18.38
CA ASN A 67 12.73 -16.62 -19.40
C ASN A 67 12.66 -15.15 -19.84
N ARG A 68 13.82 -14.54 -20.03
CA ARG A 68 13.96 -13.15 -20.48
C ARG A 68 13.10 -12.86 -21.73
N ASP A 69 13.14 -13.74 -22.72
CA ASP A 69 12.46 -13.56 -24.01
C ASP A 69 10.93 -13.59 -23.90
N GLN A 70 10.41 -14.09 -22.77
CA GLN A 70 8.98 -14.13 -22.49
C GLN A 70 8.49 -12.91 -21.71
N ILE A 71 9.40 -12.08 -21.17
CA ILE A 71 9.03 -10.84 -20.49
C ILE A 71 8.53 -9.86 -21.56
N VAL A 72 7.31 -9.38 -21.38
CA VAL A 72 6.70 -8.46 -22.34
C VAL A 72 7.26 -7.07 -22.10
N ASP A 73 7.83 -6.50 -23.16
CA ASP A 73 8.31 -5.13 -23.23
C ASP A 73 7.52 -4.39 -24.32
N VAL A 74 6.97 -3.22 -23.98
CA VAL A 74 6.31 -2.31 -24.91
C VAL A 74 7.16 -1.05 -25.08
N GLY A 75 7.99 -1.03 -26.14
CA GLY A 75 8.77 0.15 -26.52
C GLY A 75 9.94 0.47 -25.58
N GLY A 76 10.59 -0.55 -25.00
CA GLY A 76 11.65 -0.42 -24.00
C GLY A 76 11.15 -0.31 -22.56
N ASN A 77 9.84 -0.46 -22.33
CA ASN A 77 9.20 -0.36 -21.03
C ASN A 77 8.53 -1.70 -20.64
N ILE A 78 9.02 -2.29 -19.56
CA ILE A 78 8.47 -3.51 -18.96
C ILE A 78 7.19 -3.19 -18.17
N VAL A 79 7.15 -2.02 -17.54
CA VAL A 79 5.97 -1.53 -16.83
C VAL A 79 5.09 -0.77 -17.80
N ILE A 80 3.87 -1.26 -17.98
CA ILE A 80 2.85 -0.63 -18.80
C ILE A 80 1.87 0.07 -17.86
N THR A 81 1.79 1.39 -17.96
CA THR A 81 0.78 2.19 -17.25
C THR A 81 -0.39 2.50 -18.17
N VAL A 82 -1.61 2.31 -17.69
CA VAL A 82 -2.85 2.69 -18.39
C VAL A 82 -3.48 3.82 -17.59
N ASN A 83 -3.68 4.97 -18.23
CA ASN A 83 -4.21 6.16 -17.61
C ASN A 83 -5.49 6.60 -18.34
N ASP A 84 -6.52 6.96 -17.60
CA ASP A 84 -7.73 7.62 -18.11
C ASP A 84 -8.30 8.57 -17.06
N GLY A 85 -8.05 9.87 -17.24
CA GLY A 85 -8.39 10.90 -16.27
C GLY A 85 -7.73 10.65 -14.91
N PRO A 86 -8.50 10.53 -13.80
CA PRO A 86 -7.96 10.28 -12.47
C PRO A 86 -7.61 8.80 -12.22
N ALA A 87 -7.96 7.89 -13.14
CA ALA A 87 -7.68 6.47 -12.99
C ALA A 87 -6.35 6.10 -13.64
N GLN A 88 -5.58 5.33 -12.90
CA GLN A 88 -4.31 4.78 -13.32
C GLN A 88 -4.18 3.34 -12.82
N SER A 89 -3.95 2.42 -13.75
CA SER A 89 -3.47 1.08 -13.44
C SER A 89 -2.10 0.84 -14.03
N GLY A 90 -1.41 -0.13 -13.49
CA GLY A 90 -0.15 -0.61 -14.05
C GLY A 90 -0.15 -2.12 -14.16
N ARG A 91 0.71 -2.59 -15.06
CA ARG A 91 0.94 -4.01 -15.28
C ARG A 91 2.35 -4.28 -15.78
N PHE A 92 2.84 -5.47 -15.51
CA PHE A 92 3.98 -6.05 -16.21
C PHE A 92 3.80 -7.56 -16.30
N CYS A 93 4.29 -8.15 -17.39
CA CYS A 93 4.08 -9.55 -17.69
C CYS A 93 5.41 -10.26 -17.85
N LEU A 94 5.62 -11.30 -17.05
CA LEU A 94 6.84 -12.08 -16.99
C LEU A 94 6.75 -13.36 -17.84
N GLY A 95 5.84 -13.41 -18.80
CA GLY A 95 5.60 -14.57 -19.67
C GLY A 95 4.62 -15.58 -19.09
N ARG A 96 4.84 -16.05 -17.85
CA ARG A 96 3.94 -17.00 -17.16
C ARG A 96 3.03 -16.35 -16.12
N TYR A 97 3.55 -15.30 -15.47
CA TYR A 97 2.83 -14.55 -14.46
C TYR A 97 2.78 -13.09 -14.85
N SER A 98 1.64 -12.47 -14.59
CA SER A 98 1.40 -11.06 -14.83
C SER A 98 0.98 -10.39 -13.54
N TYR A 99 1.53 -9.22 -13.29
CA TYR A 99 1.25 -8.43 -12.11
C TYR A 99 0.43 -7.23 -12.53
N LEU A 100 -0.68 -6.99 -11.82
CA LEU A 100 -1.59 -5.90 -12.12
C LEU A 100 -1.95 -5.18 -10.83
N TRP A 101 -1.99 -3.85 -10.90
CA TRP A 101 -2.41 -3.02 -9.77
C TRP A 101 -3.20 -1.81 -10.25
N ASN A 102 -4.08 -1.32 -9.40
CA ASN A 102 -4.59 0.04 -9.49
C ASN A 102 -3.74 0.93 -8.58
N SER A 103 -3.44 2.15 -9.01
CA SER A 103 -2.65 3.08 -8.20
C SER A 103 -3.40 3.47 -6.93
N ALA A 104 -2.68 3.85 -5.89
CA ALA A 104 -3.27 4.35 -4.65
C ALA A 104 -4.21 5.56 -4.90
N ASP A 105 -3.88 6.43 -5.87
CA ASP A 105 -4.75 7.53 -6.32
C ASP A 105 -6.10 7.04 -6.87
N THR A 106 -6.07 5.95 -7.64
CA THR A 106 -7.27 5.33 -8.20
C THR A 106 -8.13 4.72 -7.11
N ILE A 107 -7.51 4.02 -6.15
CA ILE A 107 -8.21 3.34 -5.07
C ILE A 107 -8.86 4.34 -4.11
N ASP A 108 -8.19 5.44 -3.76
CA ASP A 108 -8.75 6.46 -2.84
C ASP A 108 -9.82 7.34 -3.51
N ASN A 109 -9.90 7.34 -4.85
CA ASN A 109 -10.82 8.19 -5.60
C ASN A 109 -12.06 7.43 -6.10
N PRO A 110 -13.25 7.63 -5.49
CA PRO A 110 -14.48 6.94 -5.91
C PRO A 110 -14.90 7.24 -7.35
N ALA A 111 -14.57 8.44 -7.87
CA ALA A 111 -14.88 8.81 -9.25
C ALA A 111 -13.97 8.10 -10.28
N ALA A 112 -12.78 7.66 -9.85
CA ALA A 112 -11.89 6.87 -10.69
C ALA A 112 -12.37 5.41 -10.78
N VAL A 113 -12.89 4.86 -9.67
CA VAL A 113 -13.31 3.46 -9.56
C VAL A 113 -14.60 3.13 -10.32
N SER A 114 -15.46 4.11 -10.64
CA SER A 114 -16.72 3.85 -11.34
C SER A 114 -16.53 3.63 -12.85
N SER A 115 -16.51 2.36 -13.28
CA SER A 115 -16.54 1.90 -14.69
C SER A 115 -15.56 2.60 -15.63
N ASN A 116 -14.32 2.80 -15.17
CA ASN A 116 -13.27 3.44 -15.95
C ASN A 116 -12.43 2.38 -16.68
N PRO A 117 -12.18 2.51 -18.00
CA PRO A 117 -11.45 1.52 -18.78
C PRO A 117 -9.98 1.34 -18.36
N ALA A 118 -9.39 2.30 -17.65
CA ALA A 118 -8.06 2.18 -17.09
C ALA A 118 -8.03 1.37 -15.78
N VAL A 119 -9.15 1.22 -15.07
CA VAL A 119 -9.22 0.46 -13.81
C VAL A 119 -9.33 -1.01 -14.11
N VAL A 120 -8.56 -1.80 -13.36
CA VAL A 120 -8.64 -3.26 -13.40
C VAL A 120 -9.62 -3.75 -12.33
N TYR A 121 -10.55 -4.62 -12.74
CA TYR A 121 -11.59 -5.19 -11.90
C TYR A 121 -11.44 -6.70 -11.79
N ASP A 122 -11.90 -7.25 -10.68
CA ASP A 122 -12.15 -8.69 -10.54
C ASP A 122 -13.46 -9.10 -11.26
N ASP A 123 -13.75 -10.40 -11.23
CA ASP A 123 -14.97 -10.96 -11.85
C ASP A 123 -16.28 -10.45 -11.21
N ASN A 124 -16.21 -9.93 -9.98
CA ASN A 124 -17.36 -9.33 -9.28
C ASN A 124 -17.50 -7.82 -9.57
N GLY A 125 -16.67 -7.26 -10.44
CA GLY A 125 -16.65 -5.83 -10.75
C GLY A 125 -16.06 -4.96 -9.63
N GLN A 126 -15.31 -5.55 -8.69
CA GLN A 126 -14.60 -4.79 -7.66
C GLN A 126 -13.22 -4.39 -8.16
N PRO A 127 -12.76 -3.14 -7.91
CA PRO A 127 -11.42 -2.73 -8.28
C PRO A 127 -10.39 -3.58 -7.54
N ILE A 128 -9.43 -4.14 -8.25
CA ILE A 128 -8.32 -4.82 -7.60
C ILE A 128 -7.39 -3.81 -6.92
N ASN A 129 -6.60 -4.25 -5.94
CA ASN A 129 -5.52 -3.44 -5.39
C ASN A 129 -4.19 -3.80 -6.05
N PHE A 130 -3.64 -4.97 -5.68
CA PHE A 130 -2.46 -5.53 -6.32
C PHE A 130 -2.55 -7.05 -6.34
N VAL A 131 -2.43 -7.62 -7.54
CA VAL A 131 -2.62 -9.05 -7.78
C VAL A 131 -1.52 -9.61 -8.67
N ARG A 132 -1.29 -10.90 -8.50
CA ARG A 132 -0.53 -11.75 -9.40
C ARG A 132 -1.50 -12.67 -10.12
N VAL A 133 -1.39 -12.77 -11.42
CA VAL A 133 -2.25 -13.59 -12.26
C VAL A 133 -1.40 -14.61 -13.01
N ILE A 134 -1.85 -15.86 -13.04
CA ILE A 134 -1.30 -16.85 -13.97
C ILE A 134 -1.75 -16.43 -15.37
N ASP A 135 -0.84 -16.04 -16.23
CA ASP A 135 -1.11 -15.45 -17.54
C ASP A 135 -0.10 -16.00 -18.54
N GLU A 136 -0.42 -17.17 -19.08
CA GLU A 136 0.45 -17.86 -20.03
C GLU A 136 0.57 -17.03 -21.31
N ASN A 137 1.80 -16.69 -21.67
CA ASN A 137 2.17 -15.79 -22.76
C ASN A 137 1.90 -14.30 -22.54
N GLY A 138 1.59 -13.84 -21.32
CA GLY A 138 1.50 -12.40 -21.01
C GLY A 138 0.38 -11.66 -21.76
N SER A 139 -0.79 -12.28 -21.92
CA SER A 139 -1.93 -11.71 -22.65
C SER A 139 -2.45 -10.42 -22.04
N LEU A 140 -2.30 -10.22 -20.74
CA LEU A 140 -2.74 -9.01 -20.02
C LEU A 140 -1.90 -7.77 -20.35
N CYS A 141 -0.72 -7.96 -20.94
CA CYS A 141 0.14 -6.89 -21.46
C CYS A 141 0.05 -6.72 -22.98
N ARG A 142 -0.93 -7.34 -23.63
CA ARG A 142 -1.22 -7.12 -25.05
C ARG A 142 -2.55 -6.40 -25.19
N GLN A 143 -2.62 -5.50 -26.15
CA GLN A 143 -3.86 -4.82 -26.46
C GLN A 143 -4.75 -5.71 -27.33
N VAL A 144 -6.03 -5.74 -27.01
CA VAL A 144 -7.12 -6.29 -27.83
C VAL A 144 -7.98 -5.10 -28.21
N ASP A 145 -8.17 -4.86 -29.50
CA ASP A 145 -8.90 -3.69 -30.03
C ASP A 145 -8.41 -2.34 -29.48
N GLY A 146 -7.10 -2.20 -29.32
CA GLY A 146 -6.44 -0.99 -28.82
C GLY A 146 -6.57 -0.75 -27.32
N LYS A 147 -7.11 -1.72 -26.56
CA LYS A 147 -7.26 -1.64 -25.10
C LYS A 147 -6.61 -2.83 -24.42
N TYR A 148 -6.04 -2.62 -23.25
CA TYR A 148 -5.56 -3.75 -22.45
C TYR A 148 -6.73 -4.38 -21.68
N PRO A 149 -6.73 -5.71 -21.48
CA PRO A 149 -7.73 -6.38 -20.65
C PRO A 149 -7.76 -5.76 -19.25
N ASN A 150 -8.96 -5.46 -18.77
CA ASN A 150 -9.15 -4.79 -17.48
C ASN A 150 -10.15 -5.52 -16.58
N ILE A 151 -10.62 -6.71 -16.98
CA ILE A 151 -11.48 -7.57 -16.18
C ILE A 151 -10.77 -8.92 -16.01
N LEU A 152 -10.63 -9.37 -14.77
CA LEU A 152 -10.02 -10.64 -14.41
C LEU A 152 -11.11 -11.68 -14.14
N SER A 153 -11.61 -12.32 -15.20
CA SER A 153 -12.78 -13.23 -15.14
C SER A 153 -12.50 -14.61 -14.55
N ASP A 154 -11.24 -15.02 -14.38
CA ASP A 154 -10.91 -16.33 -13.80
C ASP A 154 -10.26 -16.15 -12.41
N PRO A 155 -11.04 -16.23 -11.31
CA PRO A 155 -10.52 -16.03 -9.96
C PRO A 155 -9.54 -17.14 -9.55
N THR A 156 -9.56 -18.32 -10.17
CA THR A 156 -8.66 -19.43 -9.82
C THR A 156 -7.20 -19.15 -10.21
N ARG A 157 -7.01 -18.23 -11.16
CA ARG A 157 -5.69 -17.79 -11.66
C ARG A 157 -5.18 -16.55 -10.95
N VAL A 158 -5.98 -15.93 -10.09
CA VAL A 158 -5.66 -14.67 -9.41
C VAL A 158 -5.22 -14.95 -7.98
N THR A 159 -4.05 -14.44 -7.62
CA THR A 159 -3.54 -14.40 -6.25
C THR A 159 -3.53 -12.95 -5.78
N GLN A 160 -4.34 -12.64 -4.78
CA GLN A 160 -4.36 -11.32 -4.16
C GLN A 160 -3.07 -11.11 -3.35
N ILE A 161 -2.33 -10.04 -3.64
CA ILE A 161 -1.10 -9.69 -2.92
C ILE A 161 -1.40 -8.67 -1.82
N LEU A 162 -2.14 -7.62 -2.15
CA LEU A 162 -2.57 -6.59 -1.19
C LEU A 162 -4.07 -6.62 -1.05
N LYS A 163 -4.59 -6.48 0.18
CA LYS A 163 -6.03 -6.52 0.45
C LYS A 163 -6.78 -5.48 -0.40
N THR A 164 -7.89 -5.87 -1.03
CA THR A 164 -8.80 -4.94 -1.69
C THR A 164 -9.50 -4.05 -0.67
N GLN A 165 -9.73 -2.80 -1.02
CA GLN A 165 -10.51 -1.88 -0.19
C GLN A 165 -11.98 -2.31 -0.23
N SER A 166 -12.53 -2.70 0.92
CA SER A 166 -13.93 -3.16 1.00
C SER A 166 -14.90 -1.98 1.09
N ASP A 167 -14.51 -0.92 1.78
CA ASP A 167 -15.29 0.30 1.99
C ASP A 167 -14.40 1.53 1.81
N GLN A 168 -15.00 2.65 1.43
CA GLN A 168 -14.29 3.90 1.17
C GLN A 168 -13.57 4.49 2.42
N SER A 169 -14.00 4.08 3.62
CA SER A 169 -13.35 4.44 4.89
C SER A 169 -12.21 3.49 5.28
N ASP A 170 -12.06 2.34 4.61
CA ASP A 170 -11.01 1.37 4.88
C ASP A 170 -9.67 1.90 4.34
N VAL A 171 -8.64 1.89 5.18
CA VAL A 171 -7.28 2.27 4.78
C VAL A 171 -6.50 0.99 4.55
N VAL A 172 -6.19 0.73 3.29
CA VAL A 172 -5.41 -0.45 2.87
C VAL A 172 -4.00 -0.05 2.46
N ILE A 173 -3.11 -1.03 2.32
CA ILE A 173 -1.80 -0.79 1.69
C ILE A 173 -2.01 -0.84 0.17
N ALA A 174 -1.55 0.17 -0.55
CA ALA A 174 -1.68 0.30 -1.99
C ALA A 174 -0.34 0.63 -2.65
N VAL A 175 -0.30 0.46 -3.97
CA VAL A 175 0.88 0.73 -4.80
C VAL A 175 0.89 2.20 -5.20
N HIS A 176 1.96 2.90 -4.83
CA HIS A 176 2.20 4.30 -5.19
C HIS A 176 3.11 4.45 -6.42
N GLY A 177 3.92 3.43 -6.70
CA GLY A 177 4.78 3.45 -7.89
C GLY A 177 5.50 2.14 -8.08
N VAL A 178 5.72 1.79 -9.35
CA VAL A 178 6.50 0.63 -9.77
C VAL A 178 7.41 1.06 -10.90
N ALA A 179 8.70 0.73 -10.79
CA ALA A 179 9.66 0.88 -11.87
C ALA A 179 10.46 -0.41 -12.00
N ILE A 180 10.59 -0.89 -13.24
CA ILE A 180 11.40 -2.05 -13.57
C ILE A 180 12.31 -1.67 -14.73
N GLY A 181 13.62 -1.84 -14.56
CA GLY A 181 14.62 -1.55 -15.58
C GLY A 181 15.55 -2.73 -15.80
N LEU A 182 15.86 -3.03 -17.06
CA LEU A 182 16.89 -3.99 -17.42
C LEU A 182 18.28 -3.38 -17.14
N ILE A 183 19.16 -4.17 -16.52
CA ILE A 183 20.53 -3.80 -16.17
C ILE A 183 21.53 -4.41 -17.16
N THR A 184 21.28 -5.64 -17.62
CA THR A 184 22.16 -6.35 -18.57
C THR A 184 21.98 -5.87 -20.00
N ASP A 185 22.91 -6.28 -20.88
CA ASP A 185 22.80 -5.97 -22.30
C ASP A 185 21.59 -6.70 -22.89
N PRO A 186 20.81 -6.08 -23.79
CA PRO A 186 19.74 -6.76 -24.51
C PRO A 186 20.19 -7.96 -25.36
N ALA A 187 21.48 -8.22 -25.54
CA ALA A 187 22.01 -9.42 -26.17
C ALA A 187 22.25 -10.58 -25.18
N ASP A 188 22.24 -10.32 -23.87
CA ASP A 188 22.52 -11.35 -22.87
C ASP A 188 21.35 -12.35 -22.74
N PRO A 189 21.63 -13.66 -22.61
CA PRO A 189 20.60 -14.67 -22.39
C PRO A 189 19.95 -14.56 -21.01
N GLU A 190 20.72 -14.11 -20.01
CA GLU A 190 20.22 -13.83 -18.66
C GLU A 190 19.91 -12.33 -18.50
N GLY A 191 18.68 -12.01 -18.06
CA GLY A 191 18.27 -10.65 -17.75
C GLY A 191 18.45 -10.34 -16.27
N LEU A 192 19.23 -9.30 -15.94
CA LEU A 192 19.21 -8.70 -14.60
C LEU A 192 18.30 -7.48 -14.60
N TYR A 193 17.38 -7.40 -13.64
CA TYR A 193 16.42 -6.32 -13.53
C TYR A 193 16.51 -5.62 -12.18
N SER A 194 16.50 -4.29 -12.20
CA SER A 194 16.27 -3.46 -11.02
C SER A 194 14.78 -3.21 -10.87
N ILE A 195 14.22 -3.54 -9.71
CA ILE A 195 12.81 -3.32 -9.38
C ILE A 195 12.74 -2.35 -8.22
N ARG A 196 11.98 -1.28 -8.41
CA ARG A 196 11.63 -0.32 -7.36
C ARG A 196 10.12 -0.29 -7.20
N LEU A 197 9.67 -0.57 -5.98
CA LEU A 197 8.26 -0.60 -5.59
C LEU A 197 8.03 0.35 -4.43
N THR A 198 7.09 1.26 -4.56
CA THR A 198 6.66 2.14 -3.47
C THR A 198 5.30 1.65 -2.96
N LEU A 199 5.25 1.19 -1.72
CA LEU A 199 4.01 0.79 -1.06
C LEU A 199 3.71 1.72 0.11
N GLY A 200 2.45 2.02 0.33
CA GLY A 200 2.02 2.84 1.44
C GLY A 200 0.52 2.73 1.68
N THR A 201 0.00 3.47 2.64
CA THR A 201 -1.43 3.57 2.85
C THR A 201 -2.14 4.16 1.63
N SER A 202 -3.37 3.72 1.37
CA SER A 202 -4.17 4.17 0.23
C SER A 202 -4.62 5.62 0.34
N LYS A 203 -4.70 6.18 1.56
CA LYS A 203 -5.20 7.53 1.79
C LYS A 203 -4.25 8.61 1.26
N GLN A 204 -4.59 9.22 0.12
CA GLN A 204 -3.70 10.15 -0.57
C GLN A 204 -3.61 11.52 0.07
N SER A 205 -4.67 11.94 0.77
CA SER A 205 -4.68 13.23 1.48
C SER A 205 -3.56 13.34 2.52
N GLU A 206 -3.07 12.21 3.02
CA GLU A 206 -2.05 12.10 4.09
C GLU A 206 -0.62 11.99 3.54
N ILE A 207 -0.47 11.79 2.23
CA ILE A 207 0.82 11.56 1.55
C ILE A 207 1.22 12.80 0.75
N ASN A 208 2.49 13.16 0.83
CA ASN A 208 3.11 14.09 -0.10
C ASN A 208 3.55 13.29 -1.33
N THR A 209 2.81 13.43 -2.42
CA THR A 209 3.02 12.69 -3.67
C THR A 209 4.31 13.08 -4.39
N ALA A 210 4.87 14.27 -4.13
CA ALA A 210 6.13 14.72 -4.72
C ALA A 210 7.32 13.93 -4.14
N ASP A 211 7.36 13.78 -2.81
CA ASP A 211 8.49 13.15 -2.12
C ASP A 211 8.24 11.67 -1.76
N GLN A 212 6.98 11.22 -1.90
CA GLN A 212 6.52 9.90 -1.49
C GLN A 212 6.77 9.68 0.02
N THR A 213 6.36 10.66 0.81
CA THR A 213 6.51 10.70 2.27
C THR A 213 5.17 11.05 2.93
N CYS A 214 4.98 10.67 4.19
CA CYS A 214 3.84 11.16 4.96
C CYS A 214 3.96 12.66 5.20
N LYS A 215 2.83 13.37 5.14
CA LYS A 215 2.81 14.81 5.39
C LYS A 215 3.29 15.14 6.81
N PRO A 216 4.04 16.25 6.98
CA PRO A 216 4.54 16.67 8.28
C PRO A 216 3.39 17.13 9.19
N PRO A 217 3.56 17.11 10.52
CA PRO A 217 2.51 17.50 11.47
C PRO A 217 2.10 18.98 11.40
N SER A 218 2.80 19.80 10.61
CA SER A 218 2.41 21.17 10.30
C SER A 218 1.28 21.28 9.27
N ASP A 219 0.96 20.20 8.54
CA ASP A 219 -0.11 20.13 7.55
C ASP A 219 -1.42 19.67 8.22
N SER A 220 -2.54 20.32 7.90
CA SER A 220 -3.86 20.01 8.46
C SER A 220 -4.42 18.67 8.01
N LEU A 221 -3.90 18.10 6.92
CA LEU A 221 -4.26 16.78 6.40
C LEU A 221 -3.28 15.69 6.87
N ALA A 222 -2.29 16.02 7.70
CA ALA A 222 -1.35 15.04 8.22
C ALA A 222 -2.00 14.11 9.22
N ASN A 223 -1.77 12.81 9.02
CA ASN A 223 -2.20 11.78 9.94
C ASN A 223 -1.04 10.80 10.20
N LEU A 224 -0.12 11.20 11.06
CA LEU A 224 1.07 10.41 11.36
C LEU A 224 0.79 9.11 12.10
N ASP A 225 -0.42 8.95 12.64
CA ASP A 225 -0.85 7.76 13.36
C ASP A 225 -1.18 6.62 12.38
N PHE A 226 -1.63 6.96 11.17
CA PHE A 226 -2.11 6.01 10.18
C PHE A 226 -1.34 6.04 8.85
N CYS A 227 -0.67 7.13 8.51
CA CYS A 227 0.13 7.19 7.30
C CYS A 227 1.43 6.38 7.44
N ALA A 228 1.68 5.55 6.43
CA ALA A 228 2.95 4.87 6.24
C ALA A 228 3.23 4.71 4.75
N ILE A 229 4.48 4.94 4.35
CA ILE A 229 4.94 4.73 2.98
C ILE A 229 6.40 4.30 3.03
N ASN A 230 6.78 3.34 2.19
CA ASN A 230 8.15 2.86 2.08
C ASN A 230 8.50 2.48 0.63
N LYS A 231 9.79 2.57 0.31
CA LYS A 231 10.36 2.22 -0.98
C LYS A 231 11.15 0.92 -0.83
N PHE A 232 10.83 -0.06 -1.65
CA PHE A 232 11.48 -1.35 -1.73
C PHE A 232 12.26 -1.41 -3.03
N GLU A 233 13.56 -1.69 -2.95
CA GLU A 233 14.42 -1.84 -4.13
C GLU A 233 15.10 -3.19 -4.08
N MET A 234 15.12 -3.87 -5.21
CA MET A 234 15.78 -5.16 -5.33
C MET A 234 16.28 -5.40 -6.75
N ILE A 235 17.31 -6.24 -6.84
CA ILE A 235 17.83 -6.75 -8.11
C ILE A 235 17.39 -8.21 -8.21
N VAL A 236 16.85 -8.58 -9.36
CA VAL A 236 16.45 -9.95 -9.69
C VAL A 236 17.06 -10.39 -10.99
N ARG A 237 17.21 -11.69 -11.16
CA ARG A 237 17.66 -12.30 -12.41
C ARG A 237 16.57 -13.18 -12.99
N THR A 238 16.52 -13.28 -14.31
CA THR A 238 15.73 -14.30 -15.00
C THR A 238 16.49 -15.62 -15.09
N ASN A 239 15.78 -16.69 -15.42
CA ASN A 239 16.45 -17.88 -15.93
C ASN A 239 16.86 -17.64 -17.39
N GLY A 240 18.00 -18.20 -17.78
CA GLY A 240 18.42 -18.32 -19.19
C GLY A 240 17.70 -19.47 -19.89
#